data_AF-A0A2E8DXK4-F1
#
_entry.id   AF-A0A2E8DXK4-F1
#
_cell.length_a   1.000
_cell.length_b   1.000
_cell.length_c   1.000
_cell.angle_alpha   90.00
_cell.angle_beta   90.00
_cell.angle_gamma   90.00
#
_symmetry.space_group_name_H-M   'P 1'
#
loop_
_entity.id
_entity.type
_entity.pdbx_description
1 polymer ?
#
loop_
_entity_poly.entity_id
_entity_poly.type
_entity_poly.pdbx_seq_one_letter_code
_entity_poly.pdbx_strand_id
1 'polypeptide(L)'
;MNHSNQNRSSLPNPPLWLVMITSAMAGGMGWGIRGQYGHETGAMIAGVLVSLILVFLFCPNNNSIQVVRAAALGTIAMGFGGSMTYGQTVGLTHDAPLIGNWSSLCWGMIGLSMKGGVWIGFFGFFFGLGLGGKRYRPVEILLLCTSMLTVLVIGWLVFNTPHDPENKKLPLLYFSDHWKWEPGVQLKHRPEIWGGLWSALILGVTYAVLAKKDIMARNLAFWGIIGGALGFPIGQTLQATNAWNPEFFRQSFIGPFTQKFNWWNIMETTFGTVMGATVGLGLWLNRSRIRISSQPNISSLSRWAVFGLLCLHLCLLTLVDFGRFSWADGIYDLGLMMGLIPLVASVSSLWWPYLQLLPITLLPIAGKTLRMLVYSVDKPINLSVGWLAYFILPMFYAIILSVFFIRRAESSKEHPSFIRITLIFCTWIYFGLNYAFFGFPSLWNSPSSLLFLISAVGLSLTGLFFDPAKCNWSYRFWRSP
;
A
#
# COMPACT_ATOMS: atom_id res chain seq x y z
N MET A 1 -39.70 20.28 28.20
CA MET A 1 -38.33 20.61 27.76
C MET A 1 -37.52 19.33 27.74
N ASN A 2 -37.59 18.59 26.64
CA ASN A 2 -36.90 17.32 26.42
C ASN A 2 -36.40 17.37 24.98
N HIS A 3 -35.08 17.34 24.76
CA HIS A 3 -34.40 16.76 23.58
C HIS A 3 -32.89 17.05 23.68
N SER A 4 -32.16 16.22 24.43
CA SER A 4 -30.69 16.22 24.38
C SER A 4 -30.07 14.84 24.65
N ASN A 5 -30.75 13.75 24.30
CA ASN A 5 -30.19 12.40 24.31
C ASN A 5 -30.63 11.62 23.06
N GLN A 6 -30.14 12.02 21.88
CA GLN A 6 -30.11 11.13 20.72
C GLN A 6 -28.77 10.39 20.70
N ASN A 7 -28.82 9.12 21.11
CA ASN A 7 -27.92 8.01 20.82
C ASN A 7 -26.56 8.39 20.19
N ARG A 8 -25.53 8.56 21.04
CA ARG A 8 -24.18 8.17 20.62
C ARG A 8 -24.24 6.66 20.42
N SER A 9 -24.49 6.19 19.21
CA SER A 9 -24.17 4.81 18.85
C SER A 9 -22.72 4.60 19.24
N SER A 10 -22.47 3.66 20.16
CA SER A 10 -21.12 3.33 20.61
C SER A 10 -20.28 3.06 19.37
N LEU A 11 -19.17 3.79 19.20
CA LEU A 11 -18.22 3.45 18.14
C LEU A 11 -17.91 1.96 18.25
N PRO A 12 -17.88 1.23 17.12
CA PRO A 12 -17.51 -0.18 17.12
C PRO A 12 -16.17 -0.35 17.84
N ASN A 13 -16.09 -1.39 18.66
CA ASN A 13 -14.90 -1.71 19.43
C ASN A 13 -14.44 -3.12 19.08
N PRO A 14 -13.95 -3.33 17.84
CA PRO A 14 -13.51 -4.66 17.42
C PRO A 14 -12.40 -5.17 18.35
N PRO A 15 -12.38 -6.49 18.66
CA PRO A 15 -11.33 -7.08 19.47
C PRO A 15 -9.94 -6.79 18.90
N LEU A 16 -8.98 -6.42 19.75
CA LEU A 16 -7.63 -6.06 19.31
C LEU A 16 -6.96 -7.20 18.51
N TRP A 17 -7.10 -8.45 18.97
CA TRP A 17 -6.53 -9.61 18.29
C TRP A 17 -7.05 -9.73 16.85
N LEU A 18 -8.34 -9.46 16.63
CA LEU A 18 -8.96 -9.56 15.31
C LEU A 18 -8.43 -8.47 14.38
N VAL A 19 -8.34 -7.24 14.89
CA VAL A 19 -7.77 -6.12 14.15
C VAL A 19 -6.34 -6.46 13.74
N MET A 20 -5.49 -6.84 14.70
CA MET A 20 -4.08 -7.12 14.42
C MET A 20 -3.90 -8.27 13.44
N ILE A 21 -4.57 -9.41 13.64
CA ILE A 21 -4.44 -10.59 12.76
C ILE A 21 -4.91 -10.27 11.34
N THR A 22 -6.08 -9.64 11.19
CA THR A 22 -6.64 -9.39 9.85
C THR A 22 -5.90 -8.28 9.11
N SER A 23 -5.42 -7.25 9.81
CA SER A 23 -4.51 -6.27 9.22
C SER A 23 -3.16 -6.86 8.85
N ALA A 24 -2.65 -7.83 9.64
CA ALA A 24 -1.41 -8.54 9.35
C ALA A 24 -1.54 -9.48 8.15
N MET A 25 -2.69 -10.15 8.00
CA MET A 25 -3.03 -10.95 6.81
C MET A 25 -3.13 -10.07 5.56
N ALA A 26 -3.85 -8.94 5.64
CA ALA A 26 -3.97 -7.99 4.55
C ALA A 26 -2.62 -7.39 4.14
N GLY A 27 -1.82 -6.97 5.13
CA GLY A 27 -0.50 -6.41 4.91
C GLY A 27 0.48 -7.45 4.36
N GLY A 28 0.54 -8.63 4.97
CA GLY A 28 1.46 -9.70 4.56
C GLY A 28 1.19 -10.21 3.16
N MET A 29 -0.08 -10.51 2.84
CA MET A 29 -0.45 -10.92 1.48
C MET A 29 -0.24 -9.78 0.49
N GLY A 30 -0.71 -8.57 0.78
CA GLY A 30 -0.61 -7.44 -0.15
C GLY A 30 0.84 -7.04 -0.43
N TRP A 31 1.69 -7.03 0.59
CA TRP A 31 3.10 -6.65 0.46
C TRP A 31 3.94 -7.79 -0.15
N GLY A 32 3.67 -9.05 0.22
CA GLY A 32 4.30 -10.20 -0.40
C GLY A 32 4.00 -10.28 -1.90
N ILE A 33 2.75 -10.06 -2.31
CA ILE A 33 2.36 -9.95 -3.73
C ILE A 33 3.12 -8.79 -4.40
N ARG A 34 3.17 -7.62 -3.74
CA ARG A 34 3.90 -6.45 -4.23
C ARG A 34 5.38 -6.74 -4.52
N GLY A 35 6.03 -7.58 -3.71
CA GLY A 35 7.42 -8.00 -3.91
C GLY A 35 7.70 -8.63 -5.29
N GLN A 36 6.64 -9.01 -6.02
CA GLN A 36 6.70 -9.63 -7.36
C GLN A 36 6.39 -8.66 -8.50
N TYR A 37 5.48 -7.71 -8.26
CA TYR A 37 5.11 -6.70 -9.26
C TYR A 37 6.02 -5.47 -9.24
N GLY A 38 6.71 -5.23 -8.12
CA GLY A 38 7.61 -4.09 -7.90
C GLY A 38 6.91 -2.72 -7.97
N HIS A 39 7.69 -1.66 -7.81
CA HIS A 39 7.29 -0.27 -8.03
C HIS A 39 6.17 0.24 -7.10
N GLU A 40 5.72 1.47 -7.35
CA GLU A 40 4.69 2.20 -6.62
C GLU A 40 3.32 1.52 -6.75
N THR A 41 2.96 1.09 -7.97
CA THR A 41 1.65 0.50 -8.26
C THR A 41 1.45 -0.86 -7.59
N GLY A 42 2.52 -1.63 -7.41
CA GLY A 42 2.49 -2.85 -6.61
C GLY A 42 2.14 -2.59 -5.14
N ALA A 43 2.70 -1.53 -4.54
CA ALA A 43 2.47 -1.19 -3.13
C ALA A 43 1.04 -0.76 -2.83
N MET A 44 0.32 -0.27 -3.84
CA MET A 44 -1.10 0.03 -3.72
C MET A 44 -1.94 -1.22 -3.39
N ILE A 45 -1.49 -2.45 -3.71
CA ILE A 45 -2.18 -3.70 -3.32
C ILE A 45 -2.27 -3.82 -1.79
N ALA A 46 -1.15 -3.63 -1.09
CA ALA A 46 -1.14 -3.61 0.37
C ALA A 46 -1.99 -2.45 0.91
N GLY A 47 -1.88 -1.28 0.27
CA GLY A 47 -2.65 -0.09 0.63
C GLY A 47 -4.17 -0.34 0.58
N VAL A 48 -4.68 -0.96 -0.49
CA VAL A 48 -6.10 -1.24 -0.65
C VAL A 48 -6.59 -2.29 0.33
N LEU A 49 -5.86 -3.39 0.50
CA LEU A 49 -6.28 -4.47 1.41
C LEU A 49 -6.27 -4.02 2.88
N VAL A 50 -5.17 -3.37 3.32
CA VAL A 50 -5.05 -2.88 4.70
C VAL A 50 -6.06 -1.77 4.98
N SER A 51 -6.26 -0.85 4.05
CA SER A 51 -7.27 0.19 4.22
C SER A 51 -8.66 -0.41 4.35
N LEU A 52 -9.06 -1.28 3.42
CA LEU A 52 -10.39 -1.86 3.38
C LEU A 52 -10.73 -2.67 4.64
N ILE A 53 -9.80 -3.49 5.14
CA ILE A 53 -10.05 -4.24 6.38
C ILE A 53 -10.19 -3.31 7.59
N LEU A 54 -9.38 -2.24 7.66
CA LEU A 54 -9.46 -1.29 8.76
C LEU A 54 -10.74 -0.46 8.73
N VAL A 55 -11.14 0.10 7.58
CA VAL A 55 -12.45 0.78 7.50
C VAL A 55 -13.63 -0.19 7.66
N PHE A 56 -13.51 -1.45 7.24
CA PHE A 56 -14.54 -2.46 7.51
C PHE A 56 -14.76 -2.65 9.02
N LEU A 57 -13.68 -2.77 9.79
CA LEU A 57 -13.76 -3.02 11.23
C LEU A 57 -14.18 -1.79 12.04
N PHE A 58 -13.72 -0.59 11.67
CA PHE A 58 -13.91 0.62 12.48
C PHE A 58 -15.00 1.57 11.99
N CYS A 59 -15.47 1.43 10.75
CA CYS A 59 -16.50 2.28 10.16
C CYS A 59 -17.73 1.47 9.66
N PRO A 60 -18.25 0.50 10.43
CA PRO A 60 -19.33 -0.37 10.01
C PRO A 60 -20.64 0.40 9.90
N ASN A 61 -21.45 0.03 8.92
CA ASN A 61 -22.72 0.68 8.60
C ASN A 61 -22.61 2.17 8.25
N ASN A 62 -21.40 2.67 7.98
CA ASN A 62 -21.23 4.04 7.57
C ASN A 62 -21.44 4.16 6.06
N ASN A 63 -22.52 4.86 5.71
CA ASN A 63 -22.94 5.14 4.34
C ASN A 63 -22.33 6.45 3.84
N SER A 64 -21.15 6.82 4.33
CA SER A 64 -20.44 8.01 3.89
C SER A 64 -19.33 7.62 2.95
N ILE A 65 -19.37 8.17 1.75
CA ILE A 65 -18.28 8.28 0.79
C ILE A 65 -16.94 8.71 1.42
N GLN A 66 -16.93 9.38 2.59
CA GLN A 66 -15.69 9.70 3.30
C GLN A 66 -14.92 8.45 3.75
N VAL A 67 -15.61 7.36 4.07
CA VAL A 67 -14.98 6.07 4.41
C VAL A 67 -14.30 5.46 3.20
N VAL A 68 -14.95 5.51 2.04
CA VAL A 68 -14.38 5.05 0.77
C VAL A 68 -13.19 5.93 0.38
N ARG A 69 -13.29 7.26 0.59
CA ARG A 69 -12.18 8.20 0.40
C ARG A 69 -11.01 7.89 1.31
N ALA A 70 -11.24 7.63 2.59
CA ALA A 70 -10.17 7.26 3.51
C ALA A 70 -9.38 6.07 2.97
N ALA A 71 -10.10 5.03 2.53
CA ALA A 71 -9.45 3.88 1.92
C ALA A 71 -8.69 4.23 0.63
N ALA A 72 -9.27 5.04 -0.26
CA ALA A 72 -8.61 5.46 -1.50
C ALA A 72 -7.34 6.27 -1.23
N LEU A 73 -7.38 7.22 -0.28
CA LEU A 73 -6.24 8.04 0.13
C LEU A 73 -5.10 7.17 0.69
N GLY A 74 -5.44 6.19 1.54
CA GLY A 74 -4.47 5.20 2.03
C GLY A 74 -3.86 4.39 0.89
N THR A 75 -4.69 3.82 0.01
CA THR A 75 -4.23 3.08 -1.18
C THR A 75 -3.25 3.88 -2.04
N ILE A 76 -3.57 5.15 -2.33
CA ILE A 76 -2.72 6.03 -3.14
C ILE A 76 -1.39 6.29 -2.44
N ALA A 77 -1.43 6.67 -1.17
CA ALA A 77 -0.23 7.04 -0.42
C ALA A 77 0.70 5.87 -0.13
N MET A 78 0.16 4.64 -0.08
CA MET A 78 0.98 3.44 0.00
C MET A 78 1.90 3.29 -1.22
N GLY A 79 1.55 3.85 -2.37
CA GLY A 79 2.40 3.84 -3.56
C GLY A 79 3.65 4.72 -3.43
N PHE A 80 3.65 5.76 -2.60
CA PHE A 80 4.66 6.83 -2.68
C PHE A 80 6.09 6.41 -2.37
N GLY A 81 6.29 5.39 -1.54
CA GLY A 81 7.65 4.93 -1.25
C GLY A 81 8.24 3.96 -2.28
N GLY A 82 7.46 3.56 -3.29
CA GLY A 82 7.90 2.65 -4.36
C GLY A 82 9.06 3.17 -5.19
N SER A 83 9.28 4.48 -5.15
CA SER A 83 10.35 5.22 -5.81
C SER A 83 11.71 5.12 -5.10
N MET A 84 11.78 4.57 -3.89
CA MET A 84 13.04 4.43 -3.17
C MET A 84 13.84 3.22 -3.67
N THR A 85 15.15 3.40 -3.88
CA THR A 85 16.08 2.28 -4.08
C THR A 85 16.31 1.52 -2.77
N TYR A 86 15.40 0.62 -2.40
CA TYR A 86 15.59 -0.22 -1.21
C TYR A 86 16.25 -1.57 -1.53
N GLY A 87 16.21 -2.04 -2.79
CA GLY A 87 16.81 -3.30 -3.19
C GLY A 87 18.33 -3.37 -2.92
N GLN A 88 19.06 -2.29 -3.21
CA GLN A 88 20.48 -2.17 -2.87
C GLN A 88 20.70 -2.13 -1.34
N THR A 89 19.81 -1.50 -0.59
CA THR A 89 19.85 -1.50 0.88
C THR A 89 19.66 -2.91 1.47
N VAL A 90 18.79 -3.71 0.87
CA VAL A 90 18.62 -5.12 1.21
C VAL A 90 19.92 -5.87 0.89
N GLY A 91 20.56 -5.59 -0.24
CA GLY A 91 21.85 -6.18 -0.64
C GLY A 91 22.94 -6.04 0.42
N LEU A 92 23.05 -4.85 1.04
CA LEU A 92 24.00 -4.56 2.12
C LEU A 92 23.96 -5.54 3.31
N THR A 93 22.86 -6.26 3.50
CA THR A 93 22.67 -7.16 4.64
C THR A 93 22.89 -8.64 4.30
N HIS A 94 22.92 -9.03 3.02
CA HIS A 94 22.86 -10.45 2.66
C HIS A 94 23.59 -10.85 1.37
N ASP A 95 24.10 -9.89 0.59
CA ASP A 95 24.88 -10.22 -0.60
C ASP A 95 26.15 -10.98 -0.23
N ALA A 96 26.51 -11.98 -1.04
CA ALA A 96 27.58 -12.92 -0.72
C ALA A 96 28.93 -12.27 -0.32
N PRO A 97 29.39 -11.18 -0.99
CA PRO A 97 30.63 -10.49 -0.59
C PRO A 97 30.57 -9.81 0.79
N LEU A 98 29.37 -9.56 1.31
CA LEU A 98 29.13 -8.79 2.54
C LEU A 98 28.82 -9.67 3.75
N ILE A 99 28.68 -10.99 3.56
CA ILE A 99 28.51 -11.94 4.67
C ILE A 99 29.76 -11.89 5.57
N GLY A 100 29.54 -11.70 6.88
CA GLY A 100 30.60 -11.48 7.86
C GLY A 100 30.87 -10.00 8.18
N ASN A 101 30.38 -9.07 7.35
CA ASN A 101 30.51 -7.63 7.60
C ASN A 101 29.34 -7.08 8.44
N TRP A 102 29.49 -7.14 9.77
CA TRP A 102 28.46 -6.67 10.70
C TRP A 102 28.14 -5.18 10.58
N SER A 103 29.11 -4.36 10.16
CA SER A 103 28.90 -2.93 9.95
C SER A 103 28.01 -2.66 8.73
N SER A 104 28.20 -3.39 7.63
CA SER A 104 27.34 -3.33 6.45
C SER A 104 25.92 -3.79 6.78
N LEU A 105 25.79 -4.90 7.51
CA LEU A 105 24.51 -5.42 8.00
C LEU A 105 23.77 -4.37 8.83
N CYS A 106 24.42 -3.77 9.84
CA CYS A 106 23.81 -2.75 10.68
C CYS A 106 23.40 -1.51 9.88
N TRP A 107 24.25 -1.07 8.95
CA TRP A 107 23.97 0.08 8.09
C TRP A 107 22.77 -0.17 7.16
N GLY A 108 22.69 -1.36 6.55
CA GLY A 108 21.54 -1.79 5.76
C GLY A 108 20.27 -1.82 6.58
N MET A 109 20.29 -2.39 7.80
CA MET A 109 19.11 -2.44 8.69
C MET A 109 18.62 -1.04 9.09
N ILE A 110 19.54 -0.10 9.39
CA ILE A 110 19.18 1.30 9.66
C ILE A 110 18.56 1.95 8.42
N GLY A 111 19.15 1.74 7.24
CA GLY A 111 18.63 2.24 5.97
C GLY A 111 17.22 1.72 5.68
N LEU A 112 16.97 0.43 5.91
CA LEU A 112 15.64 -0.19 5.76
C LEU A 112 14.63 0.38 6.77
N SER A 113 15.05 0.61 8.02
CA SER A 113 14.21 1.27 9.02
C SER A 113 13.82 2.68 8.57
N MET A 114 14.77 3.47 8.06
CA MET A 114 14.53 4.83 7.58
C MET A 114 13.60 4.87 6.35
N LYS A 115 13.86 4.01 5.36
CA LYS A 115 13.07 3.92 4.12
C LYS A 115 11.68 3.35 4.40
N GLY A 116 11.59 2.27 5.18
CA GLY A 116 10.32 1.69 5.59
C GLY A 116 9.47 2.68 6.38
N GLY A 117 10.07 3.38 7.34
CA GLY A 117 9.39 4.37 8.19
C GLY A 117 8.71 5.48 7.38
N VAL A 118 9.43 6.13 6.47
CA VAL A 118 8.81 7.19 5.65
C VAL A 118 7.73 6.65 4.72
N TRP A 119 7.94 5.46 4.13
CA TRP A 119 7.00 4.83 3.21
C TRP A 119 5.64 4.63 3.87
N ILE A 120 5.61 3.91 4.99
CA ILE A 120 4.36 3.59 5.69
C ILE A 120 3.86 4.82 6.45
N GLY A 121 4.74 5.77 6.79
CA GLY A 121 4.36 7.08 7.31
C GLY A 121 3.43 7.85 6.38
N PHE A 122 3.69 7.85 5.06
CA PHE A 122 2.77 8.44 4.07
C PHE A 122 1.41 7.75 4.05
N PHE A 123 1.40 6.41 4.04
CA PHE A 123 0.17 5.63 4.13
C PHE A 123 -0.66 6.04 5.36
N GLY A 124 -0.04 6.00 6.54
CA GLY A 124 -0.69 6.36 7.79
C GLY A 124 -1.18 7.80 7.81
N PHE A 125 -0.41 8.74 7.28
CA PHE A 125 -0.78 10.15 7.18
C PHE A 125 -2.06 10.34 6.37
N PHE A 126 -2.07 9.91 5.09
CA PHE A 126 -3.21 10.12 4.19
C PHE A 126 -4.43 9.29 4.58
N PHE A 127 -4.24 8.07 5.09
CA PHE A 127 -5.34 7.28 5.66
C PHE A 127 -5.96 8.00 6.87
N GLY A 128 -5.12 8.60 7.72
CA GLY A 128 -5.57 9.40 8.86
C GLY A 128 -6.28 10.69 8.49
N LEU A 129 -5.90 11.37 7.39
CA LEU A 129 -6.65 12.53 6.87
C LEU A 129 -8.11 12.14 6.57
N GLY A 130 -8.33 10.94 6.02
CA GLY A 130 -9.67 10.43 5.72
C GLY A 130 -10.49 10.06 6.95
N LEU A 131 -9.85 9.64 8.04
CA LEU A 131 -10.52 9.21 9.29
C LEU A 131 -10.60 10.29 10.38
N GLY A 132 -9.89 11.40 10.22
CA GLY A 132 -9.81 12.48 11.20
C GLY A 132 -11.03 13.41 11.24
N GLY A 133 -11.95 13.27 10.27
CA GLY A 133 -13.18 14.07 10.19
C GLY A 133 -12.96 15.54 9.84
N LYS A 134 -11.72 15.91 9.51
CA LYS A 134 -11.36 17.24 9.03
C LYS A 134 -11.64 17.34 7.55
N ARG A 135 -12.19 18.49 7.13
CA ARG A 135 -12.46 18.75 5.71
C ARG A 135 -11.21 19.33 5.06
N TYR A 136 -10.60 18.57 4.17
CA TYR A 136 -9.57 19.06 3.25
C TYR A 136 -10.22 19.42 1.92
N ARG A 137 -10.08 20.66 1.48
CA ARG A 137 -10.64 21.09 0.19
C ARG A 137 -9.78 20.56 -0.96
N PRO A 138 -10.32 20.36 -2.18
CA PRO A 138 -9.53 19.97 -3.35
C PRO A 138 -8.31 20.85 -3.62
N VAL A 139 -8.51 22.17 -3.62
CA VAL A 139 -7.42 23.15 -3.81
C VAL A 139 -6.41 23.06 -2.68
N GLU A 140 -6.88 22.78 -1.46
CA GLU A 140 -6.00 22.61 -0.30
C GLU A 140 -5.13 21.34 -0.44
N ILE A 141 -5.70 20.22 -0.89
CA ILE A 141 -4.95 18.99 -1.18
C ILE A 141 -3.98 19.22 -2.33
N LEU A 142 -4.38 19.93 -3.39
CA LEU A 142 -3.51 20.27 -4.51
C LEU A 142 -2.31 21.08 -4.01
N LEU A 143 -2.55 22.18 -3.29
CA LEU A 143 -1.50 23.03 -2.73
C LEU A 143 -0.61 22.29 -1.73
N LEU A 144 -1.18 21.43 -0.91
CA LEU A 144 -0.43 20.59 0.02
C LEU A 144 0.50 19.63 -0.74
N CYS A 145 -0.02 18.93 -1.75
CA CYS A 145 0.78 17.99 -2.55
C CYS A 145 1.86 18.71 -3.37
N THR A 146 1.56 19.86 -3.98
CA THR A 146 2.58 20.63 -4.71
C THR A 146 3.65 21.18 -3.77
N SER A 147 3.27 21.67 -2.60
CA SER A 147 4.24 22.12 -1.59
C SER A 147 5.11 20.97 -1.08
N MET A 148 4.51 19.79 -0.87
CA MET A 148 5.23 18.58 -0.50
C MET A 148 6.19 18.13 -1.60
N LEU A 149 5.81 18.23 -2.88
CA LEU A 149 6.71 17.96 -4.02
C LEU A 149 7.88 18.95 -4.06
N THR A 150 7.64 20.25 -3.86
CA THR A 150 8.71 21.24 -3.80
C THR A 150 9.68 20.95 -2.65
N VAL A 151 9.15 20.67 -1.46
CA VAL A 151 9.98 20.33 -0.28
C VAL A 151 10.67 18.97 -0.45
N LEU A 152 10.07 18.03 -1.18
CA LEU A 152 10.72 16.78 -1.56
C LEU A 152 11.98 17.06 -2.37
N VAL A 153 11.88 17.89 -3.42
CA VAL A 153 13.05 18.24 -4.25
C VAL A 153 14.12 18.94 -3.41
N ILE A 154 13.73 19.89 -2.55
CA ILE A 154 14.68 20.57 -1.65
C ILE A 154 15.36 19.55 -0.71
N GLY A 155 14.59 18.69 -0.06
CA GLY A 155 15.13 17.67 0.84
C GLY A 155 16.01 16.64 0.11
N TRP A 156 15.66 16.29 -1.11
CA TRP A 156 16.49 15.44 -1.98
C TRP A 156 17.84 16.10 -2.26
N LEU A 157 17.84 17.38 -2.65
CA LEU A 157 19.06 18.16 -2.86
C LEU A 157 19.91 18.25 -1.57
N VAL A 158 19.29 18.44 -0.40
CA VAL A 158 20.03 18.60 0.86
C VAL A 158 20.61 17.29 1.38
N PHE A 159 19.85 16.20 1.35
CA PHE A 159 20.22 14.96 2.05
C PHE A 159 20.75 13.86 1.14
N ASN A 160 20.40 13.89 -0.15
CA ASN A 160 20.70 12.82 -1.09
C ASN A 160 21.57 13.29 -2.28
N THR A 161 22.22 14.45 -2.15
CA THR A 161 23.27 14.89 -3.08
C THR A 161 24.56 15.21 -2.30
N PRO A 162 25.75 15.22 -2.95
CA PRO A 162 26.01 14.90 -4.36
C PRO A 162 25.81 13.41 -4.66
N HIS A 163 25.19 13.09 -5.79
CA HIS A 163 25.18 11.73 -6.34
C HIS A 163 25.92 11.76 -7.67
N ASP A 164 27.24 11.55 -7.60
CA ASP A 164 28.16 11.58 -8.72
C ASP A 164 29.09 10.35 -8.64
N PRO A 165 28.58 9.18 -9.08
CA PRO A 165 29.33 7.92 -9.04
C PRO A 165 30.61 7.95 -9.88
N GLU A 166 30.67 8.77 -10.94
CA GLU A 166 31.84 8.89 -11.83
C GLU A 166 33.05 9.45 -11.07
N ASN A 167 32.83 10.47 -10.24
CA ASN A 167 33.88 11.07 -9.41
C ASN A 167 33.97 10.46 -8.01
N LYS A 168 33.36 9.29 -7.79
CA LYS A 168 33.28 8.60 -6.50
C LYS A 168 32.68 9.45 -5.35
N LYS A 169 31.69 10.29 -5.66
CA LYS A 169 31.01 11.15 -4.69
C LYS A 169 29.58 10.64 -4.47
N LEU A 170 29.31 10.22 -3.24
CA LEU A 170 27.97 9.83 -2.80
C LEU A 170 27.49 10.76 -1.68
N PRO A 171 26.18 10.79 -1.42
CA PRO A 171 25.63 11.56 -0.30
C PRO A 171 26.23 11.10 1.04
N LEU A 172 26.28 12.02 2.01
CA LEU A 172 26.84 11.73 3.33
C LEU A 172 26.17 10.52 3.99
N LEU A 173 24.85 10.45 3.87
CA LEU A 173 24.03 9.33 4.33
C LEU A 173 23.51 8.58 3.10
N TYR A 174 24.24 7.55 2.70
CA TYR A 174 23.89 6.72 1.54
C TYR A 174 23.66 5.27 1.99
N PHE A 175 22.44 4.77 1.79
CA PHE A 175 22.01 3.44 2.27
C PHE A 175 21.91 2.41 1.14
N SER A 176 22.67 2.57 0.07
CA SER A 176 22.76 1.62 -1.04
C SER A 176 24.21 1.18 -1.23
N ASP A 177 24.48 0.37 -2.25
CA ASP A 177 25.81 -0.19 -2.55
C ASP A 177 26.89 0.90 -2.55
N HIS A 178 27.98 0.66 -1.83
CA HIS A 178 29.04 1.66 -1.65
C HIS A 178 30.41 0.98 -1.75
N TRP A 179 31.36 1.65 -2.41
CA TRP A 179 32.76 1.18 -2.54
C TRP A 179 33.45 0.85 -1.20
N LYS A 180 32.95 1.38 -0.08
CA LYS A 180 33.46 1.10 1.27
C LYS A 180 33.21 -0.36 1.66
N TRP A 181 32.08 -0.90 1.21
CA TRP A 181 31.67 -2.27 1.51
C TRP A 181 32.26 -3.26 0.51
N GLU A 182 32.33 -2.87 -0.77
CA GLU A 182 32.82 -3.71 -1.86
C GLU A 182 33.91 -3.00 -2.69
N PRO A 183 35.17 -2.97 -2.21
CA PRO A 183 36.25 -2.29 -2.92
C PRO A 183 36.61 -3.05 -4.21
N GLY A 184 36.75 -2.31 -5.32
CA GLY A 184 37.18 -2.87 -6.61
C GLY A 184 36.06 -3.49 -7.46
N VAL A 185 34.83 -3.54 -6.96
CA VAL A 185 33.66 -4.03 -7.71
C VAL A 185 33.04 -2.88 -8.51
N GLN A 186 32.64 -3.16 -9.76
CA GLN A 186 31.84 -2.21 -10.54
C GLN A 186 30.39 -2.23 -10.03
N LEU A 187 30.01 -1.17 -9.32
CA LEU A 187 28.67 -1.01 -8.72
C LEU A 187 27.82 -0.03 -9.54
N LYS A 188 26.59 -0.44 -9.84
CA LYS A 188 25.58 0.44 -10.47
C LYS A 188 24.84 1.23 -9.38
N HIS A 189 25.43 2.34 -8.95
CA HIS A 189 24.83 3.22 -7.96
C HIS A 189 23.53 3.83 -8.47
N ARG A 190 22.51 3.87 -7.61
CA ARG A 190 21.25 4.56 -7.92
C ARG A 190 21.06 5.77 -7.00
N PRO A 191 20.43 6.84 -7.49
CA PRO A 191 20.07 7.96 -6.62
C PRO A 191 19.10 7.49 -5.54
N GLU A 192 19.23 8.09 -4.36
CA GLU A 192 18.29 7.91 -3.25
C GLU A 192 17.43 9.16 -3.12
N ILE A 193 16.21 9.01 -2.62
CA ILE A 193 15.26 10.12 -2.44
C ILE A 193 14.64 10.15 -1.04
N TRP A 194 15.14 9.31 -0.11
CA TRP A 194 14.54 9.12 1.20
C TRP A 194 14.49 10.44 2.01
N GLY A 195 15.49 11.31 1.88
CA GLY A 195 15.56 12.58 2.60
C GLY A 195 14.53 13.60 2.09
N GLY A 196 14.29 13.60 0.78
CA GLY A 196 13.18 14.33 0.16
C GLY A 196 11.83 13.85 0.67
N LEU A 197 11.61 12.54 0.68
CA LEU A 197 10.36 11.93 1.17
C LEU A 197 10.10 12.26 2.65
N TRP A 198 11.13 12.20 3.51
CA TRP A 198 11.00 12.59 4.91
C TRP A 198 10.61 14.06 5.07
N SER A 199 11.27 14.94 4.31
CA SER A 199 10.98 16.38 4.32
C SER A 199 9.53 16.66 3.91
N ALA A 200 9.05 15.99 2.86
CA ALA A 200 7.67 16.08 2.41
C ALA A 200 6.66 15.56 3.44
N LEU A 201 6.92 14.40 4.07
CA LEU A 201 6.06 13.85 5.12
C LEU A 201 5.98 14.78 6.33
N ILE A 202 7.12 15.33 6.77
CA ILE A 202 7.19 16.29 7.88
C ILE A 202 6.35 17.53 7.57
N LEU A 203 6.45 18.09 6.36
CA LEU A 203 5.63 19.22 5.94
C LEU A 203 4.13 18.85 6.02
N GLY A 204 3.75 17.71 5.46
CA GLY A 204 2.37 17.23 5.46
C GLY A 204 1.78 17.09 6.86
N VAL A 205 2.51 16.41 7.75
CA VAL A 205 2.11 16.21 9.15
C VAL A 205 2.05 17.56 9.88
N THR A 206 3.03 18.44 9.68
CA THR A 206 3.08 19.77 10.29
C THR A 206 1.87 20.60 9.88
N TYR A 207 1.54 20.61 8.58
CA TYR A 207 0.35 21.29 8.07
C TYR A 207 -0.94 20.75 8.71
N ALA A 208 -1.11 19.42 8.75
CA ALA A 208 -2.29 18.79 9.34
C ALA A 208 -2.44 19.12 10.83
N VAL A 209 -1.34 19.18 11.59
CA VAL A 209 -1.37 19.51 13.02
C VAL A 209 -1.63 21.00 13.25
N LEU A 210 -0.86 21.87 12.61
CA LEU A 210 -0.89 23.31 12.88
C LEU A 210 -2.11 23.98 12.25
N ALA A 211 -2.39 23.72 10.97
CA ALA A 211 -3.48 24.37 10.25
C ALA A 211 -4.83 23.69 10.49
N LYS A 212 -4.87 22.35 10.61
CA LYS A 212 -6.14 21.58 10.66
C LYS A 212 -6.46 21.02 12.05
N LYS A 213 -5.48 21.01 12.95
CA LYS A 213 -5.58 20.36 14.27
C LYS A 213 -6.04 18.90 14.11
N ASP A 214 -5.52 18.22 13.08
CA ASP A 214 -5.84 16.84 12.73
C ASP A 214 -4.91 15.88 13.46
N ILE A 215 -5.33 15.51 14.67
CA ILE A 215 -4.55 14.60 15.52
C ILE A 215 -4.57 13.18 14.96
N MET A 216 -5.62 12.79 14.23
CA MET A 216 -5.71 11.44 13.66
C MET A 216 -4.66 11.25 12.56
N ALA A 217 -4.56 12.21 11.63
CA ALA A 217 -3.55 12.19 10.58
C ALA A 217 -2.12 12.08 11.14
N ARG A 218 -1.80 12.88 12.17
CA ARG A 218 -0.51 12.81 12.85
C ARG A 218 -0.27 11.44 13.50
N ASN A 219 -1.25 10.96 14.27
CA ASN A 219 -1.07 9.72 15.03
C ASN A 219 -0.91 8.52 14.10
N LEU A 220 -1.71 8.42 13.04
CA LEU A 220 -1.55 7.34 12.07
C LEU A 220 -0.28 7.49 11.24
N ALA A 221 0.18 8.71 10.92
CA ALA A 221 1.50 8.90 10.32
C ALA A 221 2.61 8.31 11.22
N PHE A 222 2.56 8.59 12.52
CA PHE A 222 3.53 8.06 13.49
C PHE A 222 3.46 6.53 13.64
N TRP A 223 2.25 5.96 13.72
CA TRP A 223 2.08 4.50 13.74
C TRP A 223 2.52 3.84 12.43
N GLY A 224 2.32 4.53 11.30
CA GLY A 224 2.87 4.13 10.01
C GLY A 224 4.40 4.12 10.03
N ILE A 225 5.03 5.19 10.53
CA ILE A 225 6.48 5.26 10.70
C ILE A 225 7.01 4.10 11.53
N ILE A 226 6.38 3.80 12.67
CA ILE A 226 6.78 2.66 13.50
C ILE A 226 6.61 1.34 12.75
N GLY A 227 5.45 1.14 12.10
CA GLY A 227 5.17 -0.10 11.36
C GLY A 227 6.15 -0.34 10.22
N GLY A 228 6.55 0.72 9.52
CA GLY A 228 7.59 0.70 8.50
C GLY A 228 8.99 0.46 9.05
N ALA A 229 9.37 1.22 10.07
CA ALA A 229 10.69 1.20 10.69
C ALA A 229 11.00 -0.12 11.40
N LEU A 230 10.00 -0.77 12.00
CA LEU A 230 10.14 -2.09 12.59
C LEU A 230 9.95 -3.21 11.56
N GLY A 231 8.94 -3.08 10.71
CA GLY A 231 8.56 -4.17 9.82
C GLY A 231 9.64 -4.51 8.79
N PHE A 232 10.30 -3.51 8.21
CA PHE A 232 11.30 -3.76 7.17
C PHE A 232 12.53 -4.51 7.72
N PRO A 233 13.19 -4.03 8.80
CA PRO A 233 14.31 -4.75 9.39
C PRO A 233 13.94 -6.12 9.96
N ILE A 234 12.74 -6.28 10.54
CA ILE A 234 12.28 -7.60 11.04
C ILE A 234 12.13 -8.59 9.87
N GLY A 235 11.51 -8.18 8.77
CA GLY A 235 11.44 -9.00 7.57
C GLY A 235 12.84 -9.33 7.05
N GLN A 236 13.71 -8.33 6.95
CA GLN A 236 15.06 -8.52 6.42
C GLN A 236 15.92 -9.42 7.30
N THR A 237 15.69 -9.42 8.61
CA THR A 237 16.41 -10.29 9.55
C THR A 237 16.24 -11.77 9.17
N LEU A 238 15.07 -12.19 8.68
CA LEU A 238 14.86 -13.58 8.24
C LEU A 238 15.70 -13.92 7.01
N GLN A 239 15.69 -13.05 5.99
CA GLN A 239 16.46 -13.24 4.77
C GLN A 239 17.97 -13.18 5.03
N ALA A 240 18.42 -12.20 5.80
CA ALA A 240 19.82 -12.04 6.20
C ALA A 240 20.29 -13.23 7.05
N THR A 241 19.48 -13.70 8.00
CA THR A 241 19.85 -14.88 8.81
C THR A 241 20.04 -16.12 7.95
N ASN A 242 19.17 -16.36 6.97
CA ASN A 242 19.35 -17.48 6.05
C ASN A 242 20.61 -17.34 5.20
N ALA A 243 20.94 -16.13 4.73
CA ALA A 243 22.16 -15.91 3.94
C ALA A 243 23.43 -16.11 4.78
N TRP A 244 23.45 -15.61 6.02
CA TRP A 244 24.61 -15.68 6.91
C TRP A 244 24.78 -17.05 7.57
N ASN A 245 23.66 -17.74 7.84
CA ASN A 245 23.62 -18.99 8.59
C ASN A 245 22.64 -19.96 7.90
N PRO A 246 22.96 -20.50 6.71
CA PRO A 246 22.04 -21.34 5.95
C PRO A 246 21.61 -22.60 6.71
N GLU A 247 22.49 -23.14 7.56
CA GLU A 247 22.21 -24.32 8.38
C GLU A 247 21.22 -24.03 9.53
N PHE A 248 21.09 -22.77 9.96
CA PHE A 248 20.18 -22.38 11.06
C PHE A 248 18.73 -22.78 10.76
N PHE A 249 18.23 -22.45 9.57
CA PHE A 249 16.89 -22.84 9.16
C PHE A 249 16.84 -24.28 8.64
N ARG A 250 17.86 -24.70 7.88
CA ARG A 250 17.88 -26.01 7.22
C ARG A 250 17.84 -27.18 8.20
N GLN A 251 18.52 -27.06 9.34
CA GLN A 251 18.59 -28.12 10.36
C GLN A 251 17.52 -27.97 11.46
N SER A 252 16.71 -26.91 11.41
CA SER A 252 15.62 -26.71 12.35
C SER A 252 14.44 -27.65 12.07
N PHE A 253 13.48 -27.71 13.01
CA PHE A 253 12.23 -28.47 12.83
C PHE A 253 11.37 -27.96 11.64
N ILE A 254 11.61 -26.72 11.17
CA ILE A 254 10.98 -26.15 9.97
C ILE A 254 11.85 -26.27 8.71
N GLY A 255 12.99 -26.95 8.79
CA GLY A 255 13.92 -27.20 7.68
C GLY A 255 13.26 -27.67 6.38
N PRO A 256 12.39 -28.70 6.41
CA PRO A 256 11.69 -29.17 5.20
C PRO A 256 10.82 -28.10 4.50
N PHE A 257 10.33 -27.11 5.24
CA PHE A 257 9.54 -26.01 4.70
C PHE A 257 10.42 -24.86 4.20
N THR A 258 11.44 -24.49 4.99
CA THR A 258 12.33 -23.35 4.69
C THR A 258 13.20 -23.59 3.45
N GLN A 259 13.50 -24.85 3.10
CA GLN A 259 14.19 -25.20 1.85
C GLN A 259 13.42 -24.79 0.58
N LYS A 260 12.10 -24.61 0.68
CA LYS A 260 11.24 -24.17 -0.43
C LYS A 260 10.97 -22.67 -0.42
N PHE A 261 11.57 -21.91 0.51
CA PHE A 261 11.29 -20.50 0.65
C PHE A 261 11.97 -19.68 -0.45
N ASN A 262 11.18 -18.83 -1.10
CA ASN A 262 11.71 -17.64 -1.73
C ASN A 262 11.93 -16.60 -0.62
N TRP A 263 13.18 -16.44 -0.17
CA TRP A 263 13.51 -15.60 0.99
C TRP A 263 13.19 -14.11 0.80
N TRP A 264 13.30 -13.59 -0.43
CA TRP A 264 12.83 -12.25 -0.78
C TRP A 264 11.33 -12.10 -0.52
N ASN A 265 10.54 -13.07 -0.98
CA ASN A 265 9.09 -13.04 -0.79
C ASN A 265 8.70 -13.21 0.69
N ILE A 266 9.43 -14.03 1.45
CA ILE A 266 9.23 -14.19 2.90
C ILE A 266 9.55 -12.89 3.64
N MET A 267 10.63 -12.20 3.27
CA MET A 267 10.97 -10.89 3.81
C MET A 267 9.86 -9.87 3.54
N GLU A 268 9.44 -9.72 2.28
CA GLU A 268 8.38 -8.78 1.88
C GLU A 268 7.05 -9.10 2.58
N THR A 269 6.69 -10.39 2.69
CA THR A 269 5.50 -10.84 3.42
C THR A 269 5.59 -10.50 4.90
N THR A 270 6.73 -10.78 5.54
CA THR A 270 6.94 -10.51 6.97
C THR A 270 6.89 -9.02 7.27
N PHE A 271 7.52 -8.20 6.42
CA PHE A 271 7.41 -6.76 6.50
C PHE A 271 5.94 -6.32 6.43
N GLY A 272 5.20 -6.77 5.41
CA GLY A 272 3.77 -6.48 5.27
C GLY A 272 2.95 -6.88 6.49
N THR A 273 3.22 -8.05 7.07
CA THR A 273 2.55 -8.57 8.27
C THR A 273 2.77 -7.66 9.48
N VAL A 274 4.02 -7.28 9.77
CA VAL A 274 4.35 -6.39 10.90
C VAL A 274 3.79 -4.99 10.68
N MET A 275 3.92 -4.46 9.46
CA MET A 275 3.36 -3.16 9.07
C MET A 275 1.85 -3.12 9.28
N GLY A 276 1.14 -4.11 8.74
CA GLY A 276 -0.32 -4.21 8.86
C GLY A 276 -0.75 -4.30 10.31
N ALA A 277 -0.14 -5.19 11.11
CA ALA A 277 -0.42 -5.34 12.54
C ALA A 277 -0.20 -4.04 13.31
N THR A 278 0.90 -3.33 13.02
CA THR A 278 1.28 -2.10 13.73
C THR A 278 0.33 -0.95 13.40
N VAL A 279 -0.04 -0.77 12.14
CA VAL A 279 -1.03 0.25 11.76
C VAL A 279 -2.41 -0.11 12.32
N GLY A 280 -2.79 -1.39 12.31
CA GLY A 280 -4.03 -1.87 12.93
C GLY A 280 -4.09 -1.58 14.43
N LEU A 281 -3.01 -1.88 15.17
CA LEU A 281 -2.85 -1.50 16.57
C LEU A 281 -2.95 0.02 16.76
N GLY A 282 -2.27 0.79 15.90
CA GLY A 282 -2.28 2.25 15.93
C GLY A 282 -3.68 2.84 15.77
N LEU A 283 -4.46 2.34 14.81
CA LEU A 283 -5.85 2.74 14.64
C LEU A 283 -6.71 2.28 15.80
N TRP A 284 -6.51 1.06 16.32
CA TRP A 284 -7.23 0.57 17.49
C TRP A 284 -7.00 1.46 18.71
N LEU A 285 -5.75 1.86 19.00
CA LEU A 285 -5.43 2.77 20.10
C LEU A 285 -6.02 4.17 19.89
N ASN A 286 -6.22 4.58 18.64
CA ASN A 286 -6.79 5.87 18.27
C ASN A 286 -8.28 5.83 17.92
N ARG A 287 -8.97 4.69 18.10
CA ARG A 287 -10.34 4.47 17.61
C ARG A 287 -11.36 5.49 18.12
N SER A 288 -11.19 6.00 19.34
CA SER A 288 -12.06 7.04 19.92
C SER A 288 -12.00 8.38 19.18
N ARG A 289 -10.92 8.62 18.42
CA ARG A 289 -10.68 9.82 17.60
C ARG A 289 -11.21 9.68 16.19
N ILE A 290 -11.71 8.52 15.77
CA ILE A 290 -12.32 8.35 14.44
C ILE A 290 -13.53 9.28 14.37
N ARG A 291 -13.55 10.13 13.35
CA ARG A 291 -14.62 11.07 13.08
C ARG A 291 -14.89 11.03 11.60
N ILE A 292 -16.10 10.68 11.22
CA ILE A 292 -16.51 10.66 9.82
C ILE A 292 -17.38 11.90 9.61
N SER A 293 -16.96 12.77 8.71
CA SER A 293 -17.70 14.01 8.45
C SER A 293 -19.10 13.68 7.94
N SER A 294 -20.11 14.29 8.58
CA SER A 294 -21.53 14.17 8.23
C SER A 294 -21.98 15.18 7.18
N GLN A 295 -21.08 16.04 6.67
CA GLN A 295 -21.46 17.08 5.71
C GLN A 295 -21.86 16.47 4.36
N PRO A 296 -22.92 16.99 3.72
CA PRO A 296 -23.34 16.56 2.40
C PRO A 296 -22.21 16.77 1.40
N ASN A 297 -21.89 15.70 0.68
CA ASN A 297 -20.72 15.65 -0.18
C ASN A 297 -21.13 16.02 -1.59
N ILE A 298 -20.98 17.30 -1.94
CA ILE A 298 -21.23 17.78 -3.29
C ILE A 298 -19.92 17.66 -4.07
N SER A 299 -19.96 17.01 -5.23
CA SER A 299 -18.82 17.01 -6.16
C SER A 299 -18.46 18.45 -6.51
N SER A 300 -17.21 18.85 -6.24
CA SER A 300 -16.75 20.21 -6.54
C SER A 300 -16.32 20.38 -7.99
N LEU A 301 -16.07 19.28 -8.70
CA LEU A 301 -15.69 19.26 -10.11
C LEU A 301 -16.88 18.83 -10.98
N SER A 302 -16.92 19.38 -12.20
CA SER A 302 -17.85 18.93 -13.23
C SER A 302 -17.55 17.49 -13.64
N ARG A 303 -18.56 16.76 -14.11
CA ARG A 303 -18.41 15.37 -14.57
C ARG A 303 -17.37 15.24 -15.69
N TRP A 304 -17.31 16.22 -16.59
CA TRP A 304 -16.32 16.29 -17.67
C TRP A 304 -14.90 16.47 -17.16
N ALA A 305 -14.69 17.32 -16.15
CA ALA A 305 -13.38 17.51 -15.55
C ALA A 305 -12.90 16.22 -14.85
N VAL A 306 -13.78 15.55 -14.12
CA VAL A 306 -13.49 14.24 -13.49
C VAL A 306 -13.12 13.20 -14.55
N PHE A 307 -13.86 13.13 -15.65
CA PHE A 307 -13.56 12.19 -16.75
C PHE A 307 -12.25 12.53 -17.46
N GLY A 308 -11.98 13.81 -17.73
CA GLY A 308 -10.72 14.25 -18.33
C GLY A 308 -9.51 13.91 -17.46
N LEU A 309 -9.61 14.13 -16.14
CA LEU A 309 -8.57 13.71 -15.20
C LEU A 309 -8.39 12.18 -15.17
N LEU A 310 -9.47 11.42 -15.32
CA LEU A 310 -9.41 9.95 -15.37
C LEU A 310 -8.67 9.49 -16.62
N CYS A 311 -9.05 10.00 -17.80
CA CYS A 311 -8.35 9.68 -19.05
C CYS A 311 -6.88 10.05 -18.99
N LEU A 312 -6.55 11.24 -18.48
CA LEU A 312 -5.18 11.68 -18.29
C LEU A 312 -4.41 10.74 -17.35
N HIS A 313 -4.98 10.43 -16.19
CA HIS A 313 -4.32 9.56 -15.21
C HIS A 313 -4.11 8.14 -15.75
N LEU A 314 -5.11 7.54 -16.41
CA LEU A 314 -4.98 6.20 -17.00
C LEU A 314 -3.96 6.17 -18.13
N CYS A 315 -3.89 7.22 -18.95
CA CYS A 315 -2.87 7.36 -19.98
C CYS A 315 -1.47 7.38 -19.36
N LEU A 316 -1.25 8.25 -18.37
CA LEU A 316 0.05 8.37 -17.69
C LEU A 316 0.43 7.07 -16.95
N LEU A 317 -0.52 6.44 -16.26
CA LEU A 317 -0.31 5.16 -15.58
C LEU A 317 0.11 4.06 -16.57
N THR A 318 -0.55 3.98 -17.73
CA THR A 318 -0.20 3.02 -18.78
C THR A 318 1.16 3.32 -19.40
N LEU A 319 1.49 4.60 -19.62
CA LEU A 319 2.78 5.02 -20.15
C LEU A 319 3.93 4.68 -19.21
N VAL A 320 3.76 4.86 -17.91
CA VAL A 320 4.80 4.58 -16.90
C VAL A 320 4.98 3.07 -16.70
N ASP A 321 3.89 2.30 -16.58
CA ASP A 321 4.03 0.86 -16.32
C ASP A 321 4.38 0.02 -17.58
N PHE A 322 4.04 0.50 -18.78
CA PHE A 322 4.17 -0.29 -20.02
C PHE A 322 4.88 0.41 -21.18
N GLY A 323 5.14 1.72 -21.07
CA GLY A 323 5.89 2.48 -22.06
C GLY A 323 7.40 2.25 -21.97
N ARG A 324 8.15 2.94 -22.84
CA ARG A 324 9.64 2.94 -22.86
C ARG A 324 10.20 4.37 -22.79
N PHE A 325 9.43 5.30 -22.24
CA PHE A 325 9.74 6.73 -22.28
C PHE A 325 10.46 7.17 -21.01
N SER A 326 11.79 7.31 -21.09
CA SER A 326 12.65 7.66 -19.95
C SER A 326 12.30 8.98 -19.25
N TRP A 327 11.69 9.95 -19.96
CA TRP A 327 11.24 11.20 -19.35
C TRP A 327 10.00 11.02 -18.47
N ALA A 328 9.14 10.05 -18.79
CA ALA A 328 7.95 9.76 -18.00
C ALA A 328 8.36 9.11 -16.67
N ASP A 329 9.32 8.19 -16.72
CA ASP A 329 9.94 7.56 -15.55
C ASP A 329 10.54 8.62 -14.62
N GLY A 330 11.37 9.54 -15.14
CA GLY A 330 12.01 10.58 -14.32
C GLY A 330 11.06 11.53 -13.55
N ILE A 331 9.85 11.76 -14.05
CA ILE A 331 8.83 12.60 -13.37
C ILE A 331 8.01 11.77 -12.38
N TYR A 332 7.69 10.52 -12.72
CA TYR A 332 6.88 9.63 -11.90
C TYR A 332 7.66 8.93 -10.79
N ASP A 333 8.96 8.75 -10.96
CA ASP A 333 9.92 8.20 -9.98
C ASP A 333 10.07 9.08 -8.73
N LEU A 334 9.40 10.24 -8.64
CA LEU A 334 9.29 10.98 -7.39
C LEU A 334 8.26 10.37 -6.42
N GLY A 335 7.49 9.37 -6.85
CA GLY A 335 6.46 8.67 -6.07
C GLY A 335 5.22 9.52 -5.77
N LEU A 336 5.39 10.66 -5.09
CA LEU A 336 4.32 11.60 -4.73
C LEU A 336 3.62 12.19 -5.98
N MET A 337 4.35 12.32 -7.09
CA MET A 337 3.80 12.82 -8.36
C MET A 337 2.69 11.90 -8.90
N MET A 338 2.84 10.58 -8.75
CA MET A 338 1.82 9.61 -9.13
C MET A 338 0.51 9.79 -8.35
N GLY A 339 0.59 10.32 -7.13
CA GLY A 339 -0.55 10.60 -6.27
C GLY A 339 -1.28 11.90 -6.53
N LEU A 340 -0.70 12.86 -7.27
CA LEU A 340 -1.26 14.21 -7.38
C LEU A 340 -2.69 14.22 -7.94
N ILE A 341 -2.89 13.62 -9.12
CA ILE A 341 -4.22 13.53 -9.75
C ILE A 341 -5.15 12.65 -8.90
N PRO A 342 -4.78 11.42 -8.51
CA PRO A 342 -5.64 10.56 -7.70
C PRO A 342 -6.10 11.17 -6.37
N LEU A 343 -5.21 11.83 -5.61
CA LEU A 343 -5.55 12.43 -4.32
C LEU A 343 -6.56 13.56 -4.48
N VAL A 344 -6.29 14.50 -5.41
CA VAL A 344 -7.18 15.64 -5.67
C VAL A 344 -8.53 15.14 -6.17
N ALA A 345 -8.54 14.22 -7.14
CA ALA A 345 -9.77 13.71 -7.71
C ALA A 345 -10.59 12.88 -6.70
N SER A 346 -9.94 12.11 -5.82
CA SER A 346 -10.61 11.33 -4.75
C SER A 346 -11.32 12.24 -3.75
N VAL A 347 -10.73 13.40 -3.42
CA VAL A 347 -11.35 14.38 -2.51
C VAL A 347 -12.42 15.22 -3.21
N SER A 348 -12.29 15.43 -4.52
CA SER A 348 -13.18 16.31 -5.30
C SER A 348 -14.44 15.63 -5.84
N SER A 349 -14.39 14.31 -6.05
CA SER A 349 -15.43 13.54 -6.76
C SER A 349 -16.11 12.53 -5.84
N LEU A 350 -17.37 12.20 -6.15
CA LEU A 350 -18.08 11.08 -5.54
C LEU A 350 -17.66 9.74 -6.14
N TRP A 351 -17.14 9.72 -7.37
CA TRP A 351 -16.94 8.48 -8.13
C TRP A 351 -15.52 7.97 -8.04
N TRP A 352 -14.56 8.89 -8.00
CA TRP A 352 -13.14 8.56 -8.08
C TRP A 352 -12.67 7.60 -6.99
N PRO A 353 -13.09 7.70 -5.72
CA PRO A 353 -12.67 6.74 -4.69
C PRO A 353 -13.03 5.29 -5.03
N TYR A 354 -14.20 5.05 -5.64
CA TYR A 354 -14.60 3.72 -6.10
C TYR A 354 -13.70 3.24 -7.25
N LEU A 355 -13.45 4.11 -8.24
CA LEU A 355 -12.56 3.80 -9.36
C LEU A 355 -11.12 3.55 -8.90
N GLN A 356 -10.66 4.30 -7.90
CA GLN A 356 -9.33 4.18 -7.32
C GLN A 356 -9.14 2.81 -6.69
N LEU A 357 -10.07 2.39 -5.83
CA LEU A 357 -9.97 1.12 -5.09
C LEU A 357 -10.13 -0.11 -5.97
N LEU A 358 -10.76 0.02 -7.13
CA LEU A 358 -11.06 -1.07 -8.05
C LEU A 358 -10.24 -0.94 -9.36
N PRO A 359 -10.76 -0.44 -10.49
CA PRO A 359 -10.10 -0.58 -11.78
C PRO A 359 -8.77 0.17 -11.89
N ILE A 360 -8.59 1.33 -11.26
CA ILE A 360 -7.34 2.10 -11.37
C ILE A 360 -6.19 1.34 -10.71
N THR A 361 -6.38 0.84 -9.48
CA THR A 361 -5.34 0.05 -8.79
C THR A 361 -5.15 -1.33 -9.43
N LEU A 362 -6.20 -1.92 -10.00
CA LEU A 362 -6.12 -3.23 -10.67
C LEU A 362 -5.36 -3.18 -12.01
N LEU A 363 -5.54 -2.12 -12.79
CA LEU A 363 -5.00 -1.99 -14.16
C LEU A 363 -3.52 -2.39 -14.29
N PRO A 364 -2.57 -1.80 -13.53
CA PRO A 364 -1.16 -2.14 -13.69
C PRO A 364 -0.86 -3.58 -13.27
N ILE A 365 -1.58 -4.12 -12.27
CA ILE A 365 -1.36 -5.49 -11.77
C ILE A 365 -1.86 -6.53 -12.79
N ALA A 366 -3.05 -6.31 -13.34
CA ALA A 366 -3.62 -7.14 -14.40
C ALA A 366 -2.73 -7.08 -15.66
N GLY A 367 -2.30 -5.89 -16.07
CA GLY A 367 -1.44 -5.71 -17.24
C GLY A 367 -0.06 -6.34 -17.07
N LYS A 368 0.58 -6.21 -15.90
CA LYS A 368 1.87 -6.88 -15.60
C LYS A 368 1.71 -8.41 -15.58
N THR A 369 0.61 -8.93 -15.06
CA THR A 369 0.29 -10.36 -15.08
C THR A 369 0.13 -10.88 -16.50
N LEU A 370 -0.65 -10.17 -17.31
CA LEU A 370 -0.81 -10.48 -18.73
C LEU A 370 0.53 -10.46 -19.46
N ARG A 371 1.35 -9.43 -19.24
CA ARG A 371 2.67 -9.28 -19.87
C ARG A 371 3.60 -10.43 -19.54
N MET A 372 3.61 -10.85 -18.28
CA MET A 372 4.39 -12.00 -17.84
C MET A 372 3.92 -13.27 -18.55
N LEU A 373 2.63 -13.58 -18.48
CA LEU A 373 2.07 -14.85 -18.94
C LEU A 373 2.01 -15.03 -20.46
N VAL A 374 1.84 -13.94 -21.21
CA VAL A 374 1.61 -13.99 -22.66
C VAL A 374 2.83 -13.58 -23.46
N TYR A 375 3.64 -12.66 -22.94
CA TYR A 375 4.71 -12.02 -23.73
C TYR A 375 6.13 -12.26 -23.20
N SER A 376 6.30 -12.72 -21.95
CA SER A 376 7.62 -12.74 -21.30
C SER A 376 8.11 -14.11 -20.86
N VAL A 377 7.32 -15.17 -21.03
CA VAL A 377 7.67 -16.56 -20.65
C VAL A 377 7.92 -17.44 -21.88
N ASP A 378 8.80 -18.43 -21.73
CA ASP A 378 9.16 -19.37 -22.82
C ASP A 378 7.98 -20.19 -23.35
N LYS A 379 7.01 -20.48 -22.47
CA LYS A 379 5.77 -21.19 -22.79
C LYS A 379 4.57 -20.28 -22.52
N PRO A 380 4.26 -19.34 -23.43
CA PRO A 380 3.18 -18.41 -23.23
C PRO A 380 1.84 -19.14 -23.24
N ILE A 381 0.92 -18.68 -22.39
CA ILE A 381 -0.47 -19.10 -22.50
C ILE A 381 -1.08 -18.54 -23.79
N ASN A 382 -2.16 -19.17 -24.27
CA ASN A 382 -2.87 -18.70 -25.45
C ASN A 382 -3.23 -17.21 -25.32
N LEU A 383 -2.95 -16.41 -26.37
CA LEU A 383 -3.16 -14.97 -26.40
C LEU A 383 -4.58 -14.57 -25.97
N SER A 384 -5.59 -15.16 -26.60
CA SER A 384 -7.00 -14.85 -26.35
C SER A 384 -7.42 -15.24 -24.92
N VAL A 385 -6.95 -16.40 -24.44
CA VAL A 385 -7.20 -16.84 -23.06
C VAL A 385 -6.52 -15.90 -22.06
N GLY A 386 -5.28 -15.51 -22.32
CA GLY A 386 -4.52 -14.62 -21.45
C GLY A 386 -5.19 -13.25 -21.29
N TRP A 387 -5.54 -12.62 -22.41
CA TRP A 387 -6.28 -11.35 -22.42
C TRP A 387 -7.63 -11.46 -21.73
N LEU A 388 -8.42 -12.50 -22.07
CA LEU A 388 -9.75 -12.67 -21.51
C LEU A 388 -9.71 -12.89 -19.99
N ALA A 389 -8.91 -13.85 -19.52
CA ALA A 389 -8.92 -14.31 -18.14
C ALA A 389 -8.19 -13.38 -17.16
N TYR A 390 -7.06 -12.78 -17.57
CA TYR A 390 -6.19 -12.03 -16.65
C TYR A 390 -6.26 -10.51 -16.81
N PHE A 391 -6.93 -10.02 -17.87
CA PHE A 391 -7.10 -8.58 -18.08
C PHE A 391 -8.57 -8.19 -18.26
N ILE A 392 -9.24 -8.66 -19.31
CA ILE A 392 -10.59 -8.21 -19.69
C ILE A 392 -11.60 -8.54 -18.59
N LEU A 393 -11.71 -9.81 -18.16
CA LEU A 393 -12.68 -10.20 -17.13
C LEU A 393 -12.43 -9.49 -15.78
N PRO A 394 -11.20 -9.50 -15.19
CA PRO A 394 -10.93 -8.77 -13.95
C PRO A 394 -11.28 -7.27 -14.04
N MET A 395 -10.88 -6.61 -15.13
CA MET A 395 -11.18 -5.19 -15.33
C MET A 395 -12.68 -4.93 -15.52
N PHE A 396 -13.36 -5.78 -16.28
CA PHE A 396 -14.80 -5.69 -16.50
C PHE A 396 -15.58 -5.80 -15.20
N TYR A 397 -15.26 -6.79 -14.35
CA TYR A 397 -15.89 -6.92 -13.03
C TYR A 397 -15.58 -5.73 -12.12
N ALA A 398 -14.33 -5.25 -12.10
CA ALA A 398 -13.94 -4.08 -11.31
C ALA A 398 -14.71 -2.81 -11.74
N ILE A 399 -14.90 -2.61 -13.04
CA ILE A 399 -15.67 -1.50 -13.60
C ILE A 399 -17.15 -1.64 -13.26
N ILE A 400 -17.75 -2.82 -13.44
CA ILE A 400 -19.17 -3.05 -13.11
C ILE A 400 -19.42 -2.79 -11.63
N LEU A 401 -18.59 -3.33 -10.74
CA LEU A 401 -18.71 -3.11 -9.31
C LEU A 401 -18.60 -1.62 -8.98
N SER A 402 -17.62 -0.91 -9.56
CA SER A 402 -17.47 0.53 -9.37
C SER A 402 -18.72 1.29 -9.81
N VAL A 403 -19.19 1.08 -11.04
CA VAL A 403 -20.35 1.79 -11.61
C VAL A 403 -21.62 1.49 -10.83
N PHE A 404 -21.82 0.23 -10.41
CA PHE A 404 -22.96 -0.17 -9.60
C PHE A 404 -23.03 0.61 -8.29
N PHE A 405 -21.91 0.69 -7.55
CA PHE A 405 -21.88 1.41 -6.28
C PHE A 405 -21.88 2.93 -6.44
N ILE A 406 -21.30 3.46 -7.51
CA ILE A 406 -21.39 4.88 -7.86
C ILE A 406 -22.86 5.29 -8.06
N ARG A 407 -23.60 4.58 -8.91
CA ARG A 407 -25.03 4.86 -9.16
C ARG A 407 -25.88 4.76 -7.89
N ARG A 408 -25.52 3.83 -7.01
CA ARG A 408 -26.20 3.64 -5.74
C ARG A 408 -25.88 4.76 -4.73
N ALA A 409 -24.65 5.28 -4.74
CA ALA A 409 -24.28 6.43 -3.94
C ALA A 409 -25.02 7.70 -4.40
N GLU A 410 -25.16 7.92 -5.71
CA GLU A 410 -25.91 9.06 -6.26
C GLU A 410 -27.40 9.05 -5.91
N SER A 411 -28.00 7.87 -5.76
CA SER A 411 -29.42 7.73 -5.38
C SER A 411 -29.70 7.89 -3.87
N SER A 412 -28.76 8.50 -3.12
CA SER A 412 -28.85 8.81 -1.67
C SER A 412 -28.95 7.60 -0.73
N LYS A 413 -28.75 6.38 -1.24
CA LYS A 413 -28.83 5.12 -0.47
C LYS A 413 -27.48 4.40 -0.50
N GLU A 414 -26.43 5.08 -0.05
CA GLU A 414 -25.11 4.46 0.14
C GLU A 414 -25.24 3.19 1.01
N HIS A 415 -24.53 2.13 0.62
CA HIS A 415 -24.70 0.79 1.19
C HIS A 415 -23.41 0.32 1.89
N PRO A 416 -23.47 -0.17 3.13
CA PRO A 416 -22.29 -0.65 3.86
C PRO A 416 -21.55 -1.80 3.16
N SER A 417 -22.23 -2.48 2.23
CA SER A 417 -21.66 -3.65 1.53
C SER A 417 -20.53 -3.32 0.56
N PHE A 418 -20.34 -2.08 0.12
CA PHE A 418 -19.25 -1.77 -0.81
C PHE A 418 -17.90 -2.21 -0.25
N ILE A 419 -17.57 -1.76 0.97
CA ILE A 419 -16.27 -2.07 1.59
C ILE A 419 -16.08 -3.59 1.72
N ARG A 420 -17.12 -4.31 2.15
CA ARG A 420 -17.10 -5.77 2.28
C ARG A 420 -16.87 -6.47 0.93
N ILE A 421 -17.65 -6.12 -0.09
CA ILE A 421 -17.57 -6.75 -1.41
C ILE A 421 -16.23 -6.44 -2.06
N THR A 422 -15.77 -5.21 -1.96
CA THR A 422 -14.48 -4.77 -2.50
C THR A 422 -13.31 -5.43 -1.79
N LEU A 423 -13.36 -5.62 -0.46
CA LEU A 423 -12.35 -6.37 0.27
C LEU A 423 -12.22 -7.80 -0.24
N ILE A 424 -13.35 -8.51 -0.38
CA ILE A 424 -13.37 -9.89 -0.87
C ILE A 424 -12.91 -9.97 -2.33
N PHE A 425 -13.41 -9.07 -3.18
CA PHE A 425 -13.03 -8.98 -4.58
C PHE A 425 -11.52 -8.76 -4.73
N CYS A 426 -10.96 -7.71 -4.12
CA CYS A 426 -9.54 -7.40 -4.17
C CYS A 426 -8.69 -8.56 -3.62
N THR A 427 -9.11 -9.16 -2.50
CA THR A 427 -8.43 -10.30 -1.89
C THR A 427 -8.23 -11.43 -2.90
N TRP A 428 -9.31 -11.88 -3.55
CA TRP A 428 -9.24 -13.02 -4.47
C TRP A 428 -8.67 -12.66 -5.84
N ILE A 429 -8.91 -11.45 -6.35
CA ILE A 429 -8.34 -11.01 -7.61
C ILE A 429 -6.83 -10.88 -7.51
N TYR A 430 -6.29 -10.23 -6.48
CA TYR A 430 -4.84 -10.10 -6.34
C TYR A 430 -4.17 -11.43 -6.00
N PHE A 431 -4.79 -12.26 -5.15
CA PHE A 431 -4.32 -13.63 -4.94
C PHE A 431 -4.29 -14.42 -6.26
N GLY A 432 -5.38 -14.41 -7.03
CA GLY A 432 -5.50 -15.16 -8.27
C GLY A 432 -4.53 -14.70 -9.36
N LEU A 433 -4.39 -13.38 -9.55
CA LEU A 433 -3.42 -12.81 -10.49
C LEU A 433 -1.99 -13.16 -10.09
N ASN A 434 -1.65 -13.10 -8.80
CA ASN A 434 -0.33 -13.49 -8.31
C ASN A 434 -0.07 -14.99 -8.47
N TYR A 435 -1.07 -15.83 -8.14
CA TYR A 435 -0.97 -17.28 -8.30
C TYR A 435 -0.75 -17.67 -9.76
N ALA A 436 -1.45 -16.99 -10.68
CA ALA A 436 -1.24 -17.13 -12.11
C ALA A 436 0.15 -16.63 -12.54
N PHE A 437 0.60 -15.46 -12.04
CA PHE A 437 1.92 -14.88 -12.36
C PHE A 437 3.08 -15.87 -12.14
N PHE A 438 2.95 -16.77 -11.17
CA PHE A 438 3.93 -17.82 -10.86
C PHE A 438 3.70 -19.16 -11.57
N GLY A 439 2.78 -19.23 -12.52
CA GLY A 439 2.48 -20.46 -13.26
C GLY A 439 1.78 -21.51 -12.41
N PHE A 440 0.90 -21.12 -11.50
CA PHE A 440 0.09 -22.02 -10.66
C PHE A 440 0.93 -23.01 -9.83
N PRO A 441 1.85 -22.51 -8.99
CA PRO A 441 2.72 -23.37 -8.21
C PRO A 441 1.89 -24.23 -7.24
N SER A 442 2.25 -25.51 -7.08
CA SER A 442 1.60 -26.35 -6.07
C SER A 442 1.67 -25.69 -4.69
N LEU A 443 0.52 -25.58 -4.01
CA LEU A 443 0.41 -24.93 -2.70
C LEU A 443 1.35 -25.54 -1.65
N TRP A 444 1.60 -26.85 -1.72
CA TRP A 444 2.52 -27.56 -0.81
C TRP A 444 3.99 -27.35 -1.13
N ASN A 445 4.29 -26.85 -2.33
CA ASN A 445 5.64 -26.58 -2.81
C ASN A 445 5.96 -25.08 -2.86
N SER A 446 4.96 -24.21 -2.67
CA SER A 446 5.12 -22.76 -2.54
C SER A 446 4.57 -22.27 -1.19
N PRO A 447 5.42 -22.21 -0.16
CA PRO A 447 5.01 -21.73 1.16
C PRO A 447 4.40 -20.32 1.15
N SER A 448 4.89 -19.44 0.27
CA SER A 448 4.29 -18.10 0.11
C SER A 448 2.87 -18.17 -0.45
N SER A 449 2.60 -19.02 -1.44
CA SER A 449 1.24 -19.19 -1.98
C SER A 449 0.29 -19.75 -0.93
N LEU A 450 0.77 -20.65 -0.06
CA LEU A 450 -0.01 -21.14 1.08
C LEU A 450 -0.31 -20.02 2.09
N LEU A 451 0.68 -19.21 2.46
CA LEU A 451 0.48 -18.06 3.36
C LEU A 451 -0.51 -17.04 2.79
N PHE A 452 -0.45 -16.78 1.48
CA PHE A 452 -1.40 -15.90 0.80
C PHE A 452 -2.79 -16.50 0.77
N LEU A 453 -2.93 -17.81 0.54
CA LEU A 453 -4.22 -18.48 0.61
C LEU A 453 -4.84 -18.42 2.01
N ILE A 454 -4.03 -18.68 3.06
CA ILE A 454 -4.47 -18.56 4.46
C ILE A 454 -4.96 -17.13 4.73
N SER A 455 -4.21 -16.13 4.27
CA SER A 455 -4.59 -14.72 4.41
C SER A 455 -5.88 -14.40 3.65
N ALA A 456 -6.02 -14.89 2.41
CA ALA A 456 -7.21 -14.68 1.60
C ALA A 456 -8.46 -15.30 2.23
N VAL A 457 -8.33 -16.52 2.76
CA VAL A 457 -9.39 -17.20 3.50
C VAL A 457 -9.72 -16.45 4.79
N GLY A 458 -8.73 -16.03 5.58
CA GLY A 458 -8.96 -15.29 6.82
C GLY A 458 -9.65 -13.94 6.62
N LEU A 459 -9.26 -13.19 5.59
CA LEU A 459 -9.91 -11.94 5.19
C LEU A 459 -11.33 -12.17 4.70
N SER A 460 -11.56 -13.24 3.92
CA SER A 460 -12.88 -13.62 3.44
C SER A 460 -13.79 -14.04 4.59
N LEU A 461 -13.30 -14.87 5.52
CA LEU A 461 -14.04 -15.28 6.70
C LEU A 461 -14.44 -14.07 7.53
N THR A 462 -13.52 -13.12 7.73
CA THR A 462 -13.81 -11.87 8.44
C THR A 462 -14.86 -11.04 7.69
N GLY A 463 -14.70 -10.84 6.38
CA GLY A 463 -15.65 -10.07 5.58
C GLY A 463 -17.06 -10.69 5.53
N LEU A 464 -17.15 -12.02 5.52
CA LEU A 464 -18.41 -12.75 5.36
C LEU A 464 -19.15 -13.02 6.67
N PHE A 465 -18.41 -13.30 7.75
CA PHE A 465 -18.96 -13.83 8.99
C PHE A 465 -18.79 -12.89 10.19
N PHE A 466 -17.98 -11.83 10.13
CA PHE A 466 -17.89 -10.87 11.24
C PHE A 466 -18.87 -9.71 11.05
N ASP A 467 -19.66 -9.40 12.08
CA ASP A 467 -20.47 -8.16 12.17
C ASP A 467 -19.68 -7.12 12.97
N PRO A 468 -18.98 -6.18 12.31
CA PRO A 468 -18.17 -5.16 12.99
C PRO A 468 -18.99 -4.19 13.84
N ALA A 469 -20.29 -4.02 13.59
CA ALA A 469 -21.14 -3.16 14.42
C ALA A 469 -21.51 -3.83 15.75
N LYS A 470 -21.69 -5.16 15.73
CA LYS A 470 -22.01 -5.95 16.93
C LYS A 470 -20.79 -6.59 17.58
N CYS A 471 -19.63 -6.54 16.92
CA CYS A 471 -18.40 -7.20 17.34
C CYS A 471 -18.59 -8.71 17.60
N ASN A 472 -19.39 -9.39 16.76
CA ASN A 472 -19.67 -10.81 16.89
C ASN A 472 -19.60 -11.55 15.55
N TRP A 473 -19.42 -12.87 15.62
CA TRP A 473 -19.43 -13.73 14.45
C TRP A 473 -20.86 -14.21 14.18
N SER A 474 -21.41 -13.86 13.02
CA SER A 474 -22.71 -14.35 12.53
C SER A 474 -22.74 -14.39 11.01
N TYR A 475 -23.30 -15.46 10.42
CA TYR A 475 -23.48 -15.54 8.97
C TYR A 475 -24.49 -14.49 8.49
N ARG A 476 -24.02 -13.51 7.70
CA ARG A 476 -24.89 -12.46 7.12
C ARG A 476 -24.44 -12.09 5.71
N PHE A 477 -24.70 -12.97 4.75
CA PHE A 477 -24.42 -12.72 3.33
C PHE A 477 -25.32 -11.60 2.76
N TRP A 478 -26.52 -11.42 3.31
CA TRP A 478 -27.46 -10.35 2.93
C TRP A 478 -28.23 -9.84 4.17
N ARG A 479 -27.97 -8.62 4.61
CA ARG A 479 -29.03 -7.82 5.24
C ARG A 479 -29.72 -7.10 4.08
N SER A 480 -30.98 -7.46 3.82
CA SER A 480 -31.89 -6.51 3.19
C SER A 480 -31.96 -5.25 4.07
N PRO A 481 -32.06 -4.06 3.45
CA PRO A 481 -31.90 -2.76 4.12
C PRO A 481 -32.76 -2.59 5.37
#